data_AF-A0A7S3SVD4-F1
#
_entry.id   AF-A0A7S3SVD4-F1
#
_cell.length_a   1.000
_cell.length_b   1.000
_cell.length_c   1.000
_cell.angle_alpha   90.00
_cell.angle_beta   90.00
_cell.angle_gamma   90.00
#
_symmetry.space_group_name_H-M   'P 1'
#
loop_
_entity.id
_entity.type
_entity.pdbx_description
1 polymer ?
#
loop_
_entity_poly.entity_id
_entity_poly.type
_entity_poly.pdbx_seq_one_letter_code
_entity_poly.pdbx_strand_id
1 'polypeptide(L)'
;KKVHEIMFEVAMKLKTPIEQLYEAWGWELYENCGFEHALDAMRVAMQDPDLVFPKINISEDHKEKLLSTLHRKLTVNPFKIRVDFSLTCTGYDGVEAIREALLTAKHEVNDETWQLEFKMIAPPHYKCEVVTHNRSEGEAKLEQALEVIKRVMKVYKGQFKQESGPQVIGTNSNETDV
;
A
#
# COMPACT_ATOMS: atom_id res chain seq x y z
N LYS A 1 16.50 -9.61 -13.04
CA LYS A 1 15.13 -10.15 -13.27
C LYS A 1 14.06 -9.04 -13.36
N LYS A 2 13.84 -8.21 -12.33
CA LYS A 2 12.82 -7.12 -12.37
C LYS A 2 12.95 -6.14 -13.55
N VAL A 3 14.17 -5.68 -13.88
CA VAL A 3 14.41 -4.77 -15.01
C VAL A 3 13.98 -5.38 -16.34
N HIS A 4 14.36 -6.65 -16.59
CA HIS A 4 13.97 -7.35 -17.81
C HIS A 4 12.46 -7.51 -17.94
N GLU A 5 11.77 -7.77 -16.83
CA GLU A 5 10.31 -7.87 -16.79
C GLU A 5 9.62 -6.54 -17.14
N ILE A 6 10.15 -5.41 -16.64
CA ILE A 6 9.63 -4.07 -16.97
C ILE A 6 9.89 -3.76 -18.45
N MET A 7 11.10 -4.02 -18.94
CA MET A 7 11.46 -3.85 -20.35
C MET A 7 10.58 -4.69 -21.27
N PHE A 8 10.28 -5.93 -20.88
CA PHE A 8 9.40 -6.82 -21.64
C PHE A 8 7.97 -6.27 -21.70
N GLU A 9 7.41 -5.77 -20.60
CA GLU A 9 6.07 -5.14 -20.64
C GLU A 9 6.02 -3.89 -21.51
N VAL A 10 7.08 -3.07 -21.49
CA VAL A 10 7.19 -1.89 -22.36
C VAL A 10 7.26 -2.32 -23.82
N ALA A 11 8.06 -3.35 -24.14
CA ALA A 11 8.15 -3.94 -25.47
C ALA A 11 6.79 -4.50 -25.95
N MET A 12 6.03 -5.18 -25.08
CA MET A 12 4.68 -5.65 -25.40
C MET A 12 3.72 -4.50 -25.72
N LYS A 13 3.78 -3.38 -24.97
CA LYS A 13 2.94 -2.20 -25.23
C LYS A 13 3.31 -1.51 -26.54
N LEU A 14 4.59 -1.43 -26.85
CA LEU A 14 5.11 -0.82 -28.09
C LEU A 14 5.02 -1.77 -29.30
N LYS A 15 4.66 -3.05 -29.07
CA LYS A 15 4.65 -4.12 -30.08
C LYS A 15 5.99 -4.25 -30.82
N THR A 16 7.08 -3.99 -30.11
CA THR A 16 8.45 -4.03 -30.63
C THR A 16 9.17 -5.23 -30.00
N PRO A 17 10.04 -5.95 -30.74
CA PRO A 17 10.87 -6.98 -30.13
C PRO A 17 11.76 -6.37 -29.03
N ILE A 18 11.90 -7.10 -27.93
CA ILE A 18 12.65 -6.65 -26.75
C ILE A 18 14.13 -6.35 -27.08
N GLU A 19 14.71 -7.09 -28.02
CA GLU A 19 16.10 -6.93 -28.48
C GLU A 19 16.34 -5.52 -29.06
N GLN A 20 15.43 -5.04 -29.91
CA GLN A 20 15.50 -3.68 -30.46
C GLN A 20 15.34 -2.61 -29.37
N LEU A 21 14.57 -2.90 -28.32
CA LEU A 21 14.44 -2.00 -27.17
C LEU A 21 15.76 -1.89 -26.39
N TYR A 22 16.44 -3.03 -26.20
CA TYR A 22 17.73 -3.07 -25.53
C TYR A 22 18.81 -2.36 -26.35
N GLU A 23 18.87 -2.62 -27.66
CA GLU A 23 19.80 -1.96 -28.59
C GLU A 23 19.56 -0.46 -28.69
N ALA A 24 18.29 -0.01 -28.65
CA ALA A 24 17.96 1.41 -28.79
C ALA A 24 18.35 2.24 -27.57
N TRP A 25 18.00 1.80 -26.35
CA TRP A 25 18.23 2.58 -25.13
C TRP A 25 18.41 1.73 -23.87
N GLY A 26 18.17 0.42 -23.93
CA GLY A 26 18.31 -0.45 -22.76
C GLY A 26 19.75 -0.58 -22.27
N TRP A 27 20.74 -0.65 -23.17
CA TRP A 27 22.17 -0.65 -22.79
C TRP A 27 22.64 0.71 -22.27
N GLU A 28 22.19 1.81 -22.89
CA GLU A 28 22.51 3.17 -22.42
C GLU A 28 22.06 3.40 -20.98
N LEU A 29 20.96 2.75 -20.56
CA LEU A 29 20.45 2.82 -19.20
C LEU A 29 21.36 2.11 -18.18
N TYR A 30 22.12 1.08 -18.61
CA TYR A 30 23.15 0.42 -17.81
C TYR A 30 24.47 1.20 -17.82
N GLU A 31 24.87 1.74 -18.97
CA GLU A 31 26.20 2.34 -19.16
C GLU A 31 26.26 3.82 -18.74
N ASN A 32 25.26 4.64 -19.09
CA ASN A 32 25.32 6.10 -18.91
C ASN A 32 24.81 6.57 -17.53
N CYS A 33 24.06 5.73 -16.82
CA CYS A 33 23.42 6.16 -15.57
C CYS A 33 24.31 5.97 -14.34
N GLY A 34 25.45 5.28 -14.44
CA GLY A 34 26.43 5.17 -13.34
C GLY A 34 25.90 4.49 -12.06
N PHE A 35 24.73 3.85 -12.13
CA PHE A 35 24.15 3.10 -11.02
C PHE A 35 24.57 1.64 -11.10
N GLU A 36 24.85 1.02 -9.95
CA GLU A 36 25.21 -0.40 -9.83
C GLU A 36 24.10 -1.32 -10.41
N HIS A 37 22.85 -0.84 -10.44
CA HIS A 37 21.69 -1.52 -11.00
C HIS A 37 20.78 -0.58 -11.80
N ALA A 38 20.38 -1.01 -13.00
CA ALA A 38 19.40 -0.31 -13.84
C ALA A 38 18.03 -0.10 -13.16
N LEU A 39 17.72 -0.85 -12.10
CA LEU A 39 16.50 -0.66 -11.30
C LEU A 39 16.50 0.68 -10.56
N ASP A 40 17.65 1.14 -10.09
CA ASP A 40 17.75 2.43 -9.40
C ASP A 40 17.70 3.60 -10.38
N ALA A 41 18.31 3.45 -11.57
CA ALA A 41 18.10 4.38 -12.68
C ALA A 41 16.61 4.52 -13.04
N MET A 42 15.87 3.41 -13.09
CA MET A 42 14.43 3.39 -13.33
C MET A 42 13.61 4.05 -12.22
N ARG A 43 14.02 3.93 -10.95
CA ARG A 43 13.38 4.63 -9.82
C ARG A 43 13.60 6.13 -9.89
N VAL A 44 14.83 6.55 -10.20
CA VAL A 44 15.16 7.96 -10.39
C VAL A 44 14.41 8.51 -11.59
N ALA A 45 14.31 7.76 -12.71
CA ALA A 45 13.53 8.18 -13.87
C ALA A 45 12.03 8.38 -13.58
N MET A 46 11.49 7.70 -12.56
CA MET A 46 10.11 7.88 -12.10
C MET A 46 9.94 9.16 -11.27
N GLN A 47 10.96 9.57 -10.50
CA GLN A 47 10.92 10.77 -9.67
C GLN A 47 11.35 12.02 -10.44
N ASP A 48 12.46 11.93 -11.17
CA ASP A 48 13.07 12.99 -11.97
C ASP A 48 13.41 12.46 -13.37
N PRO A 49 12.43 12.52 -14.30
CA PRO A 49 12.61 12.14 -15.69
C PRO A 49 13.81 12.87 -16.34
N ASP A 50 13.97 14.15 -16.04
CA ASP A 50 14.99 15.03 -16.63
C ASP A 50 16.43 14.71 -16.21
N LEU A 51 16.66 13.82 -15.25
CA LEU A 51 18.01 13.38 -14.89
C LEU A 51 18.50 12.19 -15.74
N VAL A 52 17.55 11.36 -16.19
CA VAL A 52 17.81 10.08 -16.86
C VAL A 52 17.57 10.18 -18.37
N PHE A 53 16.46 10.79 -18.79
CA PHE A 53 16.10 10.90 -20.19
C PHE A 53 17.03 11.72 -21.09
N PRO A 54 17.75 12.76 -20.63
CA PRO A 54 18.72 13.44 -21.50
C PRO A 54 20.03 12.67 -21.71
N LYS A 55 20.26 11.57 -20.98
CA LYS A 55 21.43 10.71 -21.13
C LYS A 55 21.18 9.48 -22.02
N ILE A 56 19.97 9.33 -22.53
CA ILE A 56 19.53 8.20 -23.36
C ILE A 56 18.78 8.73 -24.59
N ASN A 57 18.93 8.08 -25.73
CA ASN A 57 18.24 8.50 -26.95
C ASN A 57 16.88 7.82 -27.08
N ILE A 58 15.92 8.24 -26.24
CA ILE A 58 14.57 7.67 -26.22
C ILE A 58 13.56 8.55 -26.99
N SER A 59 12.71 7.92 -27.80
CA SER A 59 11.56 8.61 -28.42
C SER A 59 10.51 8.98 -27.37
N GLU A 60 9.79 10.09 -27.57
CA GLU A 60 8.75 10.56 -26.63
C GLU A 60 7.66 9.49 -26.39
N ASP A 61 7.31 8.70 -27.41
CA ASP A 61 6.35 7.61 -27.26
C ASP A 61 6.88 6.48 -26.35
N HIS A 62 8.16 6.15 -26.46
CA HIS A 62 8.79 5.16 -25.60
C HIS A 62 8.91 5.66 -24.15
N LYS A 63 9.21 6.94 -23.96
CA LYS A 63 9.30 7.60 -22.65
C LYS A 63 7.97 7.52 -21.90
N GLU A 64 6.87 7.88 -22.55
CA GLU A 64 5.55 7.85 -21.92
C GLU A 64 5.15 6.42 -21.51
N LYS A 65 5.42 5.43 -22.36
CA LYS A 65 5.05 4.02 -22.10
C LYS A 65 5.94 3.40 -21.04
N LEU A 66 7.21 3.77 -21.00
CA LEU A 66 8.12 3.42 -19.91
C LEU A 66 7.63 4.04 -18.60
N LEU A 67 7.38 5.36 -18.54
CA LEU A 67 6.89 6.04 -17.34
C LEU A 67 5.57 5.46 -16.84
N SER A 68 4.60 5.20 -17.72
CA SER A 68 3.34 4.53 -17.37
C SER A 68 3.58 3.15 -16.76
N THR A 69 4.55 2.39 -17.29
CA THR A 69 4.88 1.05 -16.78
C THR A 69 5.65 1.12 -15.47
N LEU A 70 6.57 2.09 -15.33
CA LEU A 70 7.29 2.39 -14.09
C LEU A 70 6.31 2.80 -12.99
N HIS A 71 5.42 3.76 -13.24
CA HIS A 71 4.38 4.15 -12.29
C HIS A 71 3.50 2.98 -11.87
N ARG A 72 3.21 2.02 -12.77
CA ARG A 72 2.40 0.85 -12.42
C ARG A 72 3.17 -0.20 -11.60
N LYS A 73 4.46 -0.41 -11.88
CA LYS A 73 5.27 -1.49 -11.28
C LYS A 73 6.12 -1.06 -10.09
N LEU A 74 6.55 0.20 -10.05
CA LEU A 74 7.49 0.75 -9.05
C LEU A 74 6.83 1.67 -8.04
N THR A 75 5.69 2.28 -8.34
CA THR A 75 4.86 2.87 -7.28
C THR A 75 4.43 1.72 -6.39
N VAL A 76 4.84 1.77 -5.12
CA VAL A 76 4.45 0.77 -4.11
C VAL A 76 2.93 0.74 -4.10
N ASN A 77 2.35 -0.28 -4.73
CA ASN A 77 0.92 -0.39 -4.83
C ASN A 77 0.39 -0.40 -3.39
N PRO A 78 -0.52 0.50 -3.03
CA PRO A 78 -0.99 0.59 -1.66
C PRO A 78 -1.60 -0.76 -1.29
N PHE A 79 -1.16 -1.32 -0.17
CA PHE A 79 -1.69 -2.57 0.35
C PHE A 79 -2.59 -2.25 1.54
N LYS A 80 -3.53 -3.15 1.81
CA LYS A 80 -4.41 -3.03 2.96
C LYS A 80 -3.78 -3.75 4.14
N ILE A 81 -3.80 -3.15 5.31
CA ILE A 81 -3.47 -3.83 6.56
C ILE A 81 -4.77 -4.00 7.33
N ARG A 82 -5.03 -5.22 7.79
CA ARG A 82 -6.22 -5.58 8.56
C ARG A 82 -5.82 -6.09 9.94
N VAL A 83 -6.58 -5.70 10.96
CA VAL A 83 -6.51 -6.25 12.31
C VAL A 83 -7.91 -6.70 12.73
N ASP A 84 -8.01 -7.91 13.26
CA ASP A 84 -9.25 -8.41 13.86
C ASP A 84 -9.14 -8.37 15.40
N PHE A 85 -10.19 -7.87 16.02
CA PHE A 85 -10.30 -7.74 17.46
C PHE A 85 -11.73 -7.97 17.93
N SER A 86 -11.87 -8.44 19.16
CA SER A 86 -13.14 -8.71 19.80
C SER A 86 -13.41 -7.70 20.91
N LEU A 87 -14.63 -7.15 20.89
CA LEU A 87 -15.14 -6.23 21.89
C LEU A 87 -16.35 -6.84 22.60
N THR A 88 -16.26 -6.96 23.92
CA THR A 88 -17.34 -7.46 24.76
C THR A 88 -17.65 -6.45 25.84
N CYS A 89 -18.89 -5.97 25.91
CA CYS A 89 -19.35 -5.13 27.01
C CYS A 89 -20.57 -5.78 27.66
N THR A 90 -20.54 -5.93 28.99
CA THR A 90 -21.62 -6.55 29.79
C THR A 90 -22.53 -5.52 30.46
N GLY A 91 -22.25 -4.22 30.25
CA GLY A 91 -23.07 -3.13 30.77
C GLY A 91 -24.37 -2.95 29.99
N TYR A 92 -25.35 -2.27 30.62
CA TYR A 92 -26.64 -1.92 30.01
C TYR A 92 -26.47 -1.09 28.71
N ASP A 93 -25.47 -0.20 28.69
CA ASP A 93 -25.13 0.65 27.54
C ASP A 93 -24.00 0.06 26.66
N GLY A 94 -23.85 -1.27 26.64
CA GLY A 94 -22.69 -1.91 25.99
C GLY A 94 -22.56 -1.66 24.49
N VAL A 95 -23.69 -1.51 23.78
CA VAL A 95 -23.69 -1.18 22.35
C VAL A 95 -23.22 0.25 22.11
N GLU A 96 -23.66 1.19 22.95
CA GLU A 96 -23.27 2.60 22.83
C GLU A 96 -21.79 2.79 23.17
N ALA A 97 -21.30 2.09 24.20
CA ALA A 97 -19.88 2.07 24.55
C ALA A 97 -19.00 1.60 23.38
N ILE A 98 -19.40 0.52 22.68
CA ILE A 98 -18.66 0.02 21.51
C ILE A 98 -18.70 1.03 20.36
N ARG A 99 -19.87 1.62 20.10
CA ARG A 99 -20.03 2.63 19.06
C ARG A 99 -19.15 3.86 19.34
N GLU A 100 -19.14 4.34 20.57
CA GLU A 100 -18.32 5.47 20.99
C GLU A 100 -16.83 5.15 20.85
N ALA A 101 -16.37 3.97 21.32
CA ALA A 101 -14.97 3.59 21.19
C ALA A 101 -14.49 3.54 19.73
N LEU A 102 -15.30 2.98 18.82
CA LEU A 102 -14.97 2.95 17.40
C LEU A 102 -14.98 4.35 16.77
N LEU A 103 -15.93 5.21 17.17
CA LEU A 103 -16.02 6.57 16.65
C LEU A 103 -14.86 7.45 17.15
N THR A 104 -14.53 7.37 18.44
CA THR A 104 -13.39 8.09 19.02
C THR A 104 -12.08 7.65 18.40
N ALA A 105 -11.86 6.34 18.24
CA ALA A 105 -10.67 5.83 17.56
C ALA A 105 -10.60 6.29 16.10
N LYS A 106 -11.74 6.35 15.40
CA LYS A 106 -11.78 6.90 14.06
C LYS A 106 -11.43 8.39 14.06
N HIS A 107 -11.97 9.20 14.96
CA HIS A 107 -11.70 10.64 14.97
C HIS A 107 -10.27 10.99 15.40
N GLU A 108 -9.67 10.23 16.32
CA GLU A 108 -8.29 10.50 16.79
C GLU A 108 -7.21 10.06 15.79
N VAL A 109 -7.48 9.04 14.98
CA VAL A 109 -6.46 8.44 14.10
C VAL A 109 -6.66 8.76 12.62
N ASN A 110 -7.88 9.13 12.21
CA ASN A 110 -8.17 9.49 10.82
C ASN A 110 -7.66 10.90 10.51
N ASP A 111 -6.55 10.97 9.77
CA ASP A 111 -5.92 12.20 9.29
C ASP A 111 -6.20 12.39 7.78
N GLU A 112 -5.86 13.54 7.18
CA GLU A 112 -5.98 13.77 5.73
C GLU A 112 -5.24 12.73 4.87
N THR A 113 -4.21 12.09 5.44
CA THR A 113 -3.41 11.04 4.79
C THR A 113 -3.87 9.61 5.13
N TRP A 114 -4.55 9.41 6.27
CA TRP A 114 -4.77 8.08 6.84
C TRP A 114 -6.25 7.79 7.03
N GLN A 115 -6.82 6.94 6.18
CA GLN A 115 -8.22 6.54 6.26
C GLN A 115 -8.38 5.16 6.88
N LEU A 116 -8.75 5.12 8.17
CA LEU A 116 -9.07 3.87 8.88
C LEU A 116 -10.56 3.55 8.74
N GLU A 117 -10.86 2.32 8.34
CA GLU A 117 -12.21 1.81 8.23
C GLU A 117 -12.45 0.71 9.27
N PHE A 118 -13.46 0.92 10.13
CA PHE A 118 -13.89 -0.07 11.12
C PHE A 118 -15.17 -0.74 10.64
N LYS A 119 -15.18 -2.07 10.62
CA LYS A 119 -16.33 -2.89 10.23
C LYS A 119 -16.58 -3.97 11.27
N MET A 120 -17.84 -4.31 11.47
CA MET A 120 -18.22 -5.50 12.23
C MET A 120 -18.22 -6.70 11.29
N ILE A 121 -17.58 -7.80 11.69
CA ILE A 121 -17.68 -9.08 10.96
C ILE A 121 -18.91 -9.83 11.48
N ALA A 122 -18.94 -10.06 12.78
CA ALA A 122 -20.03 -10.67 13.51
C ALA A 122 -19.87 -10.31 15.00
N PRO A 123 -20.90 -9.99 15.78
CA PRO A 123 -20.72 -9.79 17.22
C PRO A 123 -20.11 -11.03 17.90
N PRO A 124 -19.07 -10.93 18.75
CA PRO A 124 -18.34 -9.75 19.25
C PRO A 124 -17.07 -9.35 18.45
N HIS A 125 -16.89 -9.85 17.23
CA HIS A 125 -15.74 -9.69 16.34
C HIS A 125 -15.85 -8.49 15.38
N TYR A 126 -14.82 -7.65 15.39
CA TYR A 126 -14.69 -6.45 14.57
C TYR A 126 -13.35 -6.47 13.84
N LYS A 127 -13.29 -5.73 12.73
CA LYS A 127 -12.08 -5.51 11.95
C LYS A 127 -11.79 -4.03 11.75
N CYS A 128 -10.51 -3.68 11.73
CA CYS A 128 -10.00 -2.39 11.31
C CYS A 128 -9.12 -2.59 10.08
N GLU A 129 -9.37 -1.80 9.04
CA GLU A 129 -8.65 -1.86 7.76
C GLU A 129 -8.07 -0.47 7.45
N VAL A 130 -6.81 -0.43 7.02
CA VAL A 130 -6.15 0.80 6.55
C VAL A 130 -5.41 0.53 5.24
N VAL A 131 -5.49 1.47 4.30
CA VAL A 131 -4.75 1.43 3.04
C VAL A 131 -3.47 2.25 3.20
N THR A 132 -2.30 1.64 2.97
CA THR A 132 -1.00 2.31 3.14
C THR A 132 0.03 1.86 2.11
N HIS A 133 0.99 2.74 1.83
CA HIS A 133 2.18 2.43 1.06
C HIS A 133 3.32 1.93 1.96
N ASN A 134 3.30 2.27 3.26
CA ASN A 134 4.34 1.90 4.21
C ASN A 134 3.79 1.00 5.32
N ARG A 135 4.44 -0.15 5.51
CA ARG A 135 4.00 -1.19 6.43
C ARG A 135 4.15 -0.74 7.87
N SER A 136 5.32 -0.22 8.22
CA SER A 136 5.64 0.14 9.61
C SER A 136 4.78 1.30 10.11
N GLU A 137 4.53 2.31 9.27
CA GLU A 137 3.67 3.44 9.65
C GLU A 137 2.20 3.02 9.77
N GLY A 138 1.72 2.16 8.87
CA GLY A 138 0.35 1.63 8.95
C GLY A 138 0.12 0.75 10.17
N GLU A 139 1.10 -0.10 10.53
CA GLU A 139 1.04 -0.91 11.75
C GLU A 139 1.01 -0.02 13.01
N ALA A 140 1.83 1.02 13.07
CA ALA A 140 1.86 1.96 14.20
C ALA A 140 0.53 2.72 14.36
N LYS A 141 -0.07 3.20 13.27
CA LYS A 141 -1.39 3.87 13.31
C LYS A 141 -2.51 2.93 13.75
N LEU A 142 -2.49 1.68 13.28
CA LEU A 142 -3.43 0.66 13.73
C LEU A 142 -3.28 0.37 15.23
N GLU A 143 -2.05 0.24 15.72
CA GLU A 143 -1.78 0.03 17.14
C GLU A 143 -2.31 1.18 18.00
N GLN A 144 -2.08 2.44 17.58
CA GLN A 144 -2.65 3.62 18.24
C GLN A 144 -4.18 3.56 18.30
N ALA A 145 -4.85 3.19 17.19
CA ALA A 145 -6.30 3.04 17.18
C ALA A 145 -6.80 1.98 18.18
N LEU A 146 -6.11 0.84 18.27
CA LEU A 146 -6.45 -0.22 19.24
C LEU A 146 -6.25 0.24 20.68
N GLU A 147 -5.21 1.04 20.95
CA GLU A 147 -4.98 1.62 22.28
C GLU A 147 -6.10 2.58 22.70
N VAL A 148 -6.58 3.42 21.79
CA VAL A 148 -7.73 4.31 22.02
C VAL A 148 -8.97 3.49 22.33
N ILE A 149 -9.28 2.47 21.53
CA ILE A 149 -10.41 1.56 21.77
C ILE A 149 -10.30 0.90 23.15
N LYS A 150 -9.12 0.39 23.50
CA LYS A 150 -8.85 -0.25 24.79
C LYS A 150 -9.04 0.72 25.96
N ARG A 151 -8.68 1.99 25.78
CA ARG A 151 -8.88 3.05 26.80
C ARG A 151 -10.36 3.33 27.02
N VAL A 152 -11.13 3.55 25.96
CA VAL A 152 -12.58 3.81 26.04
C VAL A 152 -13.30 2.59 26.63
N MET A 153 -12.97 1.38 26.16
CA MET A 153 -13.55 0.14 26.69
C MET A 153 -13.31 -0.06 28.18
N LYS A 154 -12.15 0.33 28.72
CA LYS A 154 -11.89 0.26 30.17
C LYS A 154 -12.81 1.17 30.98
N VAL A 155 -13.18 2.35 30.47
CA VAL A 155 -14.11 3.28 31.15
C VAL A 155 -15.49 2.63 31.31
N TYR A 156 -15.96 1.96 30.26
CA TYR A 156 -17.25 1.28 30.22
C TYR A 156 -17.24 -0.14 30.82
N LYS A 157 -16.15 -0.55 31.49
CA LYS A 157 -15.95 -1.92 32.02
C LYS A 157 -16.09 -3.01 30.94
N GLY A 158 -15.83 -2.66 29.68
CA GLY A 158 -15.75 -3.58 28.56
C GLY A 158 -14.42 -4.34 28.52
N GLN A 159 -14.43 -5.51 27.89
CA GLN A 159 -13.27 -6.33 27.58
C GLN A 159 -12.88 -6.14 26.12
N PHE A 160 -11.59 -5.91 25.90
CA PHE A 160 -10.95 -5.89 24.59
C PHE A 160 -10.04 -7.12 24.47
N LYS A 161 -10.21 -7.91 23.41
CA LYS A 161 -9.34 -9.04 23.08
C LYS A 161 -8.88 -8.91 21.64
N GLN A 162 -7.58 -8.77 21.42
CA GLN A 162 -7.02 -8.82 20.08
C GLN A 162 -6.99 -10.28 19.60
N GLU A 163 -7.54 -10.55 18.42
CA GLU A 163 -7.57 -11.91 17.87
C GLU A 163 -6.45 -12.14 16.87
N SER A 164 -6.11 -11.13 16.06
CA SER A 164 -5.00 -11.19 15.13
C SER A 164 -4.11 -9.94 15.24
N GLY A 165 -2.82 -10.12 14.96
CA GLY A 165 -1.91 -9.00 14.70
C GLY A 165 -2.21 -8.34 13.35
N PRO A 166 -1.58 -7.19 13.04
CA PRO A 166 -1.73 -6.56 11.73
C PRO A 166 -1.31 -7.50 10.60
N GLN A 167 -2.26 -7.85 9.73
CA GLN A 167 -2.07 -8.69 8.57
C GLN A 167 -2.10 -7.83 7.30
N VAL A 168 -1.06 -7.94 6.48
CA VAL A 168 -1.00 -7.28 5.18
C VAL A 168 -1.81 -8.06 4.17
N ILE A 169 -2.98 -7.53 3.80
CA ILE A 169 -3.80 -8.00 2.70
C ILE A 169 -3.32 -7.28 1.43
N GLY A 170 -2.46 -7.96 0.67
CA GLY A 170 -2.12 -7.55 -0.68
C GLY A 170 -3.39 -7.54 -1.53
N THR A 171 -3.59 -6.49 -2.33
CA THR A 171 -4.67 -6.43 -3.33
C THR A 171 -4.45 -7.51 -4.40
N ASN A 172 -4.87 -8.73 -4.08
CA ASN A 172 -5.07 -9.87 -4.99
C ASN A 172 -5.97 -10.91 -4.29
N SER A 173 -7.04 -10.43 -3.67
CA SER A 173 -8.09 -11.29 -3.12
C SER A 173 -9.41 -10.60 -3.30
N ASN A 174 -9.90 -10.61 -4.54
CA ASN A 174 -11.32 -10.71 -4.78
C ASN A 174 -11.67 -12.20 -4.51
N GLU A 175 -11.67 -12.61 -3.25
CA GLU A 175 -12.08 -13.96 -2.87
C GLU A 175 -12.92 -13.89 -1.59
N THR A 176 -14.17 -14.33 -1.78
CA THR A 176 -15.17 -14.79 -0.81
C THR A 176 -15.67 -13.82 0.27
N ASP A 177 -16.85 -13.26 0.01
CA ASP A 177 -17.95 -13.35 0.98
C ASP A 177 -19.11 -14.05 0.26
N VAL A 178 -19.50 -15.21 0.81
CA VAL A 178 -20.56 -16.12 0.32
C VAL A 178 -21.92 -15.54 0.67
#